data_AF-A0A2R6VZ99-F1
#
_entry.id   AF-A0A2R6VZ99-F1
#
_cell.length_a   1.000
_cell.length_b   1.000
_cell.length_c   1.000
_cell.angle_alpha   90.00
_cell.angle_beta   90.00
_cell.angle_gamma   90.00
#
_symmetry.space_group_name_H-M   'P 1'
#
loop_
_entity.id
_entity.type
_entity.pdbx_description
1 polymer ?
#
loop_
_entity_poly.entity_id
_entity_poly.type
_entity_poly.pdbx_seq_one_letter_code
_entity_poly.pdbx_strand_id
1 'polypeptide(L)'
;MDQESWGSSRASLRITATGRKLLWASYLCSIVLLVQYLAQPACADPVLASSVGFCKPVRLEATAEEKDRSVQCCLPAPRRATKRFKLPHVHHLRVRRPAHELANDVEYVNKYNLAYERMNALPADDPRSFLRQWHTHCSFCKEAYLQRRLNNSETGYPLQLHYSWTFLPWHRMLIYFHEKILGSLIDDPDFTL
;
A
#
# COMPACT_ATOMS: atom_id res chain seq x y z
N MET A 1 41.70 3.12 -82.03
CA MET A 1 40.43 3.44 -81.34
C MET A 1 39.80 2.11 -81.04
N ASP A 2 39.83 1.68 -79.77
CA ASP A 2 38.89 0.68 -79.26
C ASP A 2 38.76 0.95 -77.76
N GLN A 3 37.55 1.32 -77.36
CA GLN A 3 37.21 1.84 -76.04
C GLN A 3 36.60 0.70 -75.25
N GLU A 4 37.40 -0.03 -74.47
CA GLU A 4 36.89 -1.08 -73.59
C GLU A 4 36.17 -0.45 -72.38
N SER A 5 34.85 -0.40 -72.49
CA SER A 5 33.93 -0.04 -71.41
C SER A 5 33.95 -1.15 -70.34
N TRP A 6 34.60 -0.89 -69.21
CA TRP A 6 34.46 -1.68 -67.98
C TRP A 6 33.05 -1.53 -67.38
N GLY A 7 32.13 -2.36 -67.85
CA GLY A 7 30.82 -2.52 -67.24
C GLY A 7 30.94 -3.34 -65.95
N SER A 8 30.85 -2.68 -64.80
CA SER A 8 30.64 -3.38 -63.53
C SER A 8 29.39 -4.26 -63.68
N SER A 9 29.57 -5.58 -63.61
CA SER A 9 28.48 -6.53 -63.84
C SER A 9 27.34 -6.29 -62.84
N ARG A 10 26.08 -6.36 -63.30
CA ARG A 10 24.89 -6.20 -62.45
C ARG A 10 24.89 -7.14 -61.24
N ALA A 11 25.64 -8.23 -61.28
CA ALA A 11 25.79 -9.19 -60.19
C ALA A 11 26.60 -8.64 -59.00
N SER A 12 27.72 -7.96 -59.23
CA SER A 12 28.56 -7.39 -58.15
C SER A 12 27.88 -6.21 -57.45
N LEU A 13 27.15 -5.39 -58.21
CA LEU A 13 26.26 -4.34 -57.70
C LEU A 13 25.09 -4.91 -56.87
N ARG A 14 24.55 -6.07 -57.24
CA ARG A 14 23.49 -6.76 -56.47
C ARG A 14 23.99 -7.37 -55.18
N ILE A 15 25.20 -7.94 -55.14
CA ILE A 15 25.80 -8.51 -53.92
C ILE A 15 26.12 -7.41 -52.90
N THR A 16 26.73 -6.31 -53.35
CA THR A 16 27.02 -5.14 -52.50
C THR A 16 25.75 -4.43 -52.03
N ALA A 17 24.72 -4.33 -52.88
CA ALA A 17 23.40 -3.80 -52.47
C ALA A 17 22.70 -4.72 -51.47
N THR A 18 22.76 -6.04 -51.64
CA THR A 18 22.18 -7.01 -50.70
C THR A 18 22.91 -7.02 -49.35
N GLY A 19 24.24 -6.94 -49.34
CA GLY A 19 25.05 -6.80 -48.13
C GLY A 19 24.77 -5.50 -47.38
N ARG A 20 24.64 -4.37 -48.09
CA ARG A 20 24.21 -3.10 -47.50
C ARG A 20 22.80 -3.19 -46.91
N LYS A 21 21.85 -3.84 -47.59
CA LYS A 21 20.49 -4.06 -47.06
C LYS A 21 20.49 -4.91 -45.79
N LEU A 22 21.31 -5.94 -45.71
CA LEU A 22 21.44 -6.80 -44.52
C LEU A 22 22.04 -6.03 -43.33
N LEU A 23 23.06 -5.22 -43.56
CA LEU A 23 23.67 -4.35 -42.52
C LEU A 23 22.70 -3.27 -42.02
N TRP A 24 21.93 -2.66 -42.94
CA TRP A 24 20.88 -1.71 -42.57
C TRP A 24 19.77 -2.39 -41.76
N ALA A 25 19.36 -3.60 -42.15
CA ALA A 25 18.37 -4.38 -41.42
C ALA A 25 18.86 -4.76 -40.01
N SER A 26 20.13 -5.16 -39.85
CA SER A 26 20.69 -5.47 -38.53
C SER A 26 20.78 -4.21 -37.66
N TYR A 27 21.22 -3.08 -38.23
CA TYR A 27 21.34 -1.82 -37.49
C TYR A 27 19.98 -1.30 -37.02
N LEU A 28 18.96 -1.35 -37.89
CA LEU A 28 17.58 -1.01 -37.52
C LEU A 28 17.03 -1.95 -36.45
N CYS A 29 17.30 -3.25 -36.56
CA CYS A 29 16.88 -4.23 -35.55
C CYS A 29 17.54 -3.95 -34.18
N SER A 30 18.85 -3.67 -34.17
CA SER A 30 19.57 -3.29 -32.95
C SER A 30 19.05 -1.99 -32.34
N ILE A 31 18.73 -0.97 -33.15
CA ILE A 31 18.12 0.27 -32.67
C ILE A 31 16.74 0.01 -32.09
N VAL A 32 15.89 -0.78 -32.75
CA VAL A 32 14.55 -1.11 -32.26
C VAL A 32 14.63 -1.86 -30.93
N LEU A 33 15.53 -2.84 -30.79
CA LEU A 33 15.73 -3.57 -29.54
C LEU A 33 16.25 -2.66 -28.42
N LEU A 34 17.18 -1.74 -28.72
CA LEU A 34 17.66 -0.73 -27.77
C LEU A 34 16.54 0.22 -27.34
N VAL A 35 15.74 0.70 -28.28
CA VAL A 35 14.58 1.57 -27.98
C VAL A 35 13.55 0.83 -27.15
N GLN A 36 13.26 -0.44 -27.44
CA GLN A 36 12.34 -1.27 -26.63
C GLN A 36 12.87 -1.54 -25.22
N TYR A 37 14.19 -1.75 -25.07
CA TYR A 37 14.82 -1.94 -23.77
C TYR A 37 14.82 -0.65 -22.94
N LEU A 38 15.13 0.49 -23.57
CA LEU A 38 15.14 1.80 -22.91
C LEU A 38 13.73 2.36 -22.67
N ALA A 39 12.75 1.96 -23.46
CA ALA A 39 11.34 2.34 -23.31
C ALA A 39 10.55 1.40 -22.41
N GLN A 40 11.21 0.55 -21.60
CA GLN A 40 10.48 -0.19 -20.58
C GLN A 40 9.78 0.81 -19.65
N PRO A 41 8.45 0.70 -19.48
CA PRO A 41 7.75 1.56 -18.55
C PRO A 41 8.33 1.35 -17.15
N ALA A 42 8.54 2.44 -16.42
CA ALA A 42 8.83 2.35 -15.00
C ALA A 42 7.59 1.74 -14.30
N CYS A 43 7.62 0.44 -14.09
CA CYS A 43 6.59 -0.26 -13.32
C CYS A 43 6.86 -0.02 -11.83
N ALA A 44 5.84 0.43 -11.11
CA ALA A 44 5.89 0.51 -9.66
C ALA A 44 5.20 -0.71 -9.06
N ASP A 45 5.88 -1.37 -8.12
CA ASP A 45 5.31 -2.41 -7.27
C ASP A 45 5.06 -1.83 -5.87
N PRO A 46 3.89 -1.19 -5.64
CA PRO A 46 3.61 -0.60 -4.34
C PRO A 46 3.48 -1.68 -3.27
N VAL A 47 3.89 -1.33 -2.05
CA VAL A 47 3.60 -2.14 -0.86
C VAL A 47 2.08 -2.21 -0.70
N LEU A 48 1.50 -3.38 -1.00
CA LEU A 48 0.09 -3.64 -0.73
C LEU A 48 -0.03 -4.61 0.43
N ALA A 49 -0.68 -4.14 1.48
CA ALA A 49 -1.17 -4.97 2.55
C ALA A 49 -2.54 -5.54 2.18
N SER A 50 -2.80 -6.79 2.55
CA SER A 50 -4.14 -7.36 2.53
C SER A 50 -4.43 -7.96 3.89
N SER A 51 -5.56 -7.60 4.50
CA SER A 51 -6.07 -8.31 5.68
C SER A 51 -6.74 -9.64 5.30
N VAL A 52 -6.86 -9.93 4.01
CA VAL A 52 -7.43 -11.16 3.44
C VAL A 52 -6.30 -12.06 2.98
N GLY A 53 -6.28 -13.31 3.45
CA GLY A 53 -5.23 -14.29 3.14
C GLY A 53 -4.50 -14.76 4.40
N PHE A 54 -3.20 -14.99 4.28
CA PHE A 54 -2.34 -15.43 5.39
C PHE A 54 -2.36 -14.45 6.57
N CYS A 55 -2.50 -14.98 7.78
CA CYS A 55 -2.26 -14.24 9.02
C CYS A 55 -1.74 -15.18 10.12
N LYS A 56 -0.74 -14.74 10.89
CA LYS A 56 -0.16 -15.52 12.00
C LYS A 56 -0.18 -14.75 13.34
N PRO A 57 -0.11 -15.46 14.49
CA PRO A 57 0.20 -14.85 15.77
C PRO A 57 1.53 -14.10 15.70
N VAL A 58 1.63 -13.01 16.46
CA VAL A 58 2.85 -12.19 16.53
C VAL A 58 3.49 -12.30 17.90
N ARG A 59 4.82 -12.26 17.95
CA ARG A 59 5.56 -12.20 19.21
C ARG A 59 5.60 -10.77 19.74
N LEU A 60 5.37 -10.64 21.03
CA LEU A 60 5.52 -9.39 21.76
C LEU A 60 6.87 -9.37 22.49
N GLU A 61 7.27 -8.17 22.91
CA GLU A 61 8.45 -8.02 23.77
C GLU A 61 8.23 -8.77 25.08
N ALA A 62 9.24 -9.55 25.47
CA ALA A 62 9.26 -10.31 26.71
C ALA A 62 9.19 -9.36 27.91
N THR A 63 8.50 -9.78 28.97
CA THR A 63 8.56 -9.12 30.27
C THR A 63 9.40 -9.94 31.25
N ALA A 64 9.60 -9.42 32.46
CA ALA A 64 10.29 -10.17 33.51
C ALA A 64 9.51 -11.46 33.88
N GLU A 65 8.18 -11.42 33.75
CA GLU A 65 7.26 -12.50 34.13
C GLU A 65 6.99 -13.48 32.99
N GLU A 66 7.05 -13.04 31.73
CA GLU A 66 6.62 -13.83 30.58
C GLU A 66 7.63 -13.69 29.42
N LYS A 67 8.41 -14.75 29.21
CA LYS A 67 9.49 -14.78 28.21
C LYS A 67 9.04 -15.10 26.79
N ASP A 68 7.96 -15.87 26.63
CA ASP A 68 7.39 -16.20 25.32
C ASP A 68 5.96 -15.67 25.24
N ARG A 69 5.84 -14.41 24.83
CA ARG A 69 4.58 -13.69 24.73
C ARG A 69 4.15 -13.66 23.28
N SER A 70 3.01 -14.27 22.98
CA SER A 70 2.40 -14.19 21.65
C SER A 70 0.96 -13.73 21.71
N VAL A 71 0.53 -13.01 20.68
CA VAL A 71 -0.84 -12.50 20.57
C VAL A 71 -1.42 -12.80 19.19
N GLN A 72 -2.67 -13.26 19.18
CA GLN A 72 -3.44 -13.50 17.96
C GLN A 72 -4.15 -12.21 17.51
N CYS A 73 -3.45 -11.38 16.75
CA CYS A 73 -3.95 -10.09 16.29
C CYS A 73 -4.72 -10.12 14.95
N CYS A 74 -5.01 -11.29 14.40
CA CYS A 74 -5.64 -11.38 13.09
C CYS A 74 -7.03 -10.73 13.09
N LEU A 75 -7.29 -9.94 12.05
CA LEU A 75 -8.61 -9.34 11.82
C LEU A 75 -9.61 -10.39 11.32
N PRO A 76 -10.88 -10.29 11.70
CA PRO A 76 -11.91 -11.18 11.18
C PRO A 76 -12.08 -10.99 9.67
N ALA A 77 -12.57 -12.02 8.99
CA ALA A 77 -12.89 -11.92 7.57
C ALA A 77 -13.90 -10.78 7.33
N PRO A 78 -13.73 -9.98 6.26
CA PRO A 78 -14.66 -8.91 5.94
C PRO A 78 -16.08 -9.46 5.73
N ARG A 79 -17.06 -8.93 6.45
CA ARG A 79 -18.49 -9.27 6.25
C ARG A 79 -19.05 -8.75 4.93
N ARG A 80 -18.32 -7.88 4.24
CA ARG A 80 -18.73 -7.20 3.01
C ARG A 80 -17.54 -7.09 2.06
N ALA A 81 -17.83 -7.03 0.76
CA ALA A 81 -16.82 -6.76 -0.25
C ALA A 81 -16.11 -5.42 0.01
N THR A 82 -14.79 -5.40 -0.20
CA THR A 82 -13.97 -4.19 -0.07
C THR A 82 -14.47 -3.12 -1.03
N LYS A 83 -14.70 -1.91 -0.51
CA LYS A 83 -15.08 -0.76 -1.32
C LYS A 83 -13.87 0.14 -1.53
N ARG A 84 -13.73 0.67 -2.75
CA ARG A 84 -12.72 1.69 -3.03
C ARG A 84 -13.03 2.93 -2.20
N PHE A 85 -12.01 3.45 -1.52
CA PHE A 85 -12.12 4.69 -0.77
C PHE A 85 -12.58 5.84 -1.68
N LYS A 86 -13.49 6.67 -1.16
CA LYS A 86 -13.92 7.92 -1.77
C LYS A 86 -13.66 9.02 -0.75
N LEU A 87 -13.13 10.15 -1.22
CA LEU A 87 -12.98 11.31 -0.37
C LEU A 87 -14.35 11.74 0.15
N PRO A 88 -14.47 12.07 1.45
CA PRO A 88 -15.73 12.57 1.99
C PRO A 88 -16.02 13.95 1.38
N HIS A 89 -17.30 14.27 1.28
CA HIS A 89 -17.69 15.67 1.05
C HIS A 89 -17.43 16.45 2.34
N VAL A 90 -16.67 17.55 2.25
CA VAL A 90 -16.22 18.34 3.39
C VAL A 90 -17.03 19.62 3.44
N HIS A 91 -17.96 19.72 4.39
CA HIS A 91 -18.74 20.95 4.62
C HIS A 91 -17.98 21.96 5.48
N HIS A 92 -17.21 21.47 6.44
CA HIS A 92 -16.30 22.25 7.27
C HIS A 92 -15.08 21.39 7.63
N LEU A 93 -13.98 22.05 7.97
CA LEU A 93 -12.76 21.37 8.40
C LEU A 93 -12.90 20.91 9.84
N ARG A 94 -12.62 19.63 10.08
CA ARG A 94 -12.47 19.08 11.42
C ARG A 94 -11.11 19.48 11.98
N VAL A 95 -11.10 20.16 13.12
CA VAL A 95 -9.87 20.68 13.76
C VAL A 95 -9.62 19.92 15.04
N ARG A 96 -8.55 19.10 15.04
CA ARG A 96 -8.04 18.46 16.25
C ARG A 96 -7.38 19.49 17.15
N ARG A 97 -7.76 19.50 18.43
CA ARG A 97 -7.27 20.48 19.41
C ARG A 97 -6.23 19.85 20.33
N PRO A 98 -5.26 20.62 20.86
CA PRO A 98 -4.29 20.10 21.80
C PRO A 98 -4.96 19.55 23.06
N ALA A 99 -4.60 18.33 23.46
CA ALA A 99 -5.24 17.65 24.59
C ALA A 99 -5.14 18.43 25.92
N HIS A 100 -4.03 19.14 26.14
CA HIS A 100 -3.84 19.93 27.37
C HIS A 100 -4.76 21.17 27.44
N GLU A 101 -5.19 21.72 26.29
CA GLU A 101 -6.19 22.79 26.25
C GLU A 101 -7.59 22.23 26.51
N LEU A 102 -7.88 21.07 25.92
CA LEU A 102 -9.16 20.37 26.08
C LEU A 102 -9.36 19.76 27.46
N ALA A 103 -8.29 19.50 28.23
CA ALA A 103 -8.38 18.89 29.54
C ALA A 103 -9.23 19.71 30.54
N ASN A 104 -9.36 21.03 30.32
CA ASN A 104 -10.20 21.92 31.12
C ASN A 104 -11.61 22.11 30.53
N ASP A 105 -11.87 21.59 29.32
CA ASP A 105 -13.16 21.61 28.65
C ASP A 105 -13.96 20.36 29.05
N VAL A 106 -14.75 20.49 30.12
CA VAL A 106 -15.51 19.38 30.72
C VAL A 106 -16.45 18.72 29.71
N GLU A 107 -17.08 19.50 28.83
CA GLU A 107 -17.98 18.97 27.80
C GLU A 107 -17.20 18.10 26.81
N TYR A 108 -16.04 18.58 26.34
CA TYR A 108 -15.21 17.83 25.42
C TYR A 108 -14.65 16.55 26.05
N VAL A 109 -14.16 16.62 27.29
CA VAL A 109 -13.66 15.45 28.02
C VAL A 109 -14.75 14.41 28.22
N ASN A 110 -15.97 14.84 28.57
CA ASN A 110 -17.10 13.93 28.74
C ASN A 110 -17.46 13.22 27.44
N LYS A 111 -17.53 13.93 26.30
CA LYS A 111 -17.83 13.26 25.01
C LYS A 111 -16.70 12.35 24.54
N TYR A 112 -15.45 12.73 24.77
CA TYR A 112 -14.29 11.88 24.48
C TYR A 112 -14.35 10.58 25.29
N ASN A 113 -14.58 10.68 26.60
CA ASN A 113 -14.72 9.52 27.49
C ASN A 113 -15.90 8.63 27.09
N LEU A 114 -17.06 9.23 26.79
CA LEU A 114 -18.24 8.50 26.32
C LEU A 114 -17.95 7.73 25.02
N ALA A 115 -17.23 8.33 24.07
CA ALA A 115 -16.89 7.65 22.82
C ALA A 115 -16.03 6.39 23.05
N TYR A 116 -15.04 6.49 23.94
CA TYR A 116 -14.22 5.33 24.31
C TYR A 116 -14.97 4.31 25.17
N GLU A 117 -15.84 4.75 26.07
CA GLU A 117 -16.73 3.86 26.84
C GLU A 117 -17.58 3.02 25.88
N ARG A 118 -18.23 3.67 24.90
CA ARG A 118 -19.03 2.99 23.86
C ARG A 118 -18.19 2.05 23.02
N MET A 119 -16.96 2.43 22.64
CA MET A 119 -16.05 1.58 21.87
C MET A 119 -15.60 0.32 22.66
N ASN A 120 -15.38 0.46 23.96
CA ASN A 120 -15.03 -0.64 24.85
C ASN A 120 -16.21 -1.58 25.12
N ALA A 121 -17.44 -1.06 25.13
CA ALA A 121 -18.67 -1.85 25.30
C ALA A 121 -19.06 -2.67 24.07
N LEU A 122 -18.42 -2.44 22.91
CA LEU A 122 -18.71 -3.20 21.70
C LEU A 122 -18.25 -4.67 21.82
N PRO A 123 -18.97 -5.62 21.20
CA PRO A 123 -18.54 -7.01 21.10
C PRO A 123 -17.14 -7.15 20.47
N ALA A 124 -16.36 -8.12 20.95
CA ALA A 124 -14.99 -8.34 20.49
C ALA A 124 -14.88 -8.70 18.99
N ASP A 125 -15.96 -9.15 18.35
CA ASP A 125 -16.03 -9.43 16.92
C ASP A 125 -16.50 -8.22 16.08
N ASP A 126 -16.97 -7.14 16.70
CA ASP A 126 -17.29 -5.89 16.00
C ASP A 126 -15.98 -5.25 15.51
N PRO A 127 -15.82 -4.98 14.20
CA PRO A 127 -14.60 -4.38 13.64
C PRO A 127 -14.29 -2.98 14.20
N ARG A 128 -15.26 -2.32 14.85
CA ARG A 128 -15.12 -1.01 15.50
C ARG A 128 -14.68 -1.10 16.96
N SER A 129 -14.78 -2.27 17.58
CA SER A 129 -14.45 -2.47 18.99
C SER A 129 -13.01 -2.06 19.32
N PHE A 130 -12.77 -1.70 20.57
CA PHE A 130 -11.45 -1.30 21.05
C PHE A 130 -10.39 -2.38 20.73
N LEU A 131 -10.74 -3.66 20.96
CA LEU A 131 -9.89 -4.80 20.61
C LEU A 131 -9.51 -4.83 19.13
N ARG A 132 -10.46 -4.56 18.22
CA ARG A 132 -10.20 -4.60 16.77
C ARG A 132 -9.44 -3.39 16.26
N GLN A 133 -9.61 -2.23 16.89
CA GLN A 133 -8.76 -1.07 16.64
C GLN A 133 -7.30 -1.37 17.01
N TRP A 134 -7.06 -1.98 18.18
CA TRP A 134 -5.72 -2.43 18.58
C TRP A 134 -5.15 -3.52 17.66
N HIS A 135 -5.95 -4.55 17.32
CA HIS A 135 -5.53 -5.62 16.40
C HIS A 135 -5.15 -5.09 15.01
N THR A 136 -5.79 -4.01 14.55
CA THR A 136 -5.45 -3.37 13.27
C THR A 136 -4.02 -2.86 13.29
N HIS A 137 -3.58 -2.20 14.37
CA HIS A 137 -2.19 -1.80 14.51
C HIS A 137 -1.26 -3.00 14.67
N CYS A 138 -1.58 -3.91 15.58
CA CYS A 138 -0.77 -5.08 15.85
C CYS A 138 -0.49 -5.91 14.56
N SER A 139 -1.52 -6.22 13.78
CA SER A 139 -1.38 -7.12 12.62
C SER A 139 -0.61 -6.52 11.44
N PHE A 140 -0.74 -5.22 11.18
CA PHE A 140 -0.05 -4.54 10.07
C PHE A 140 1.38 -4.10 10.42
N CYS A 141 1.74 -4.09 11.71
CA CYS A 141 2.99 -3.53 12.21
C CYS A 141 3.90 -4.53 12.92
N LYS A 142 3.39 -5.71 13.29
CA LYS A 142 4.17 -6.79 13.90
C LYS A 142 4.19 -8.04 13.01
N GLU A 143 4.17 -7.85 11.69
CA GLU A 143 4.45 -8.91 10.72
C GLU A 143 3.47 -10.09 10.77
N ALA A 144 2.20 -9.83 11.15
CA ALA A 144 1.16 -10.85 11.12
C ALA A 144 0.77 -11.23 9.69
N TYR A 145 0.82 -10.26 8.77
CA TYR A 145 0.48 -10.40 7.36
C TYR A 145 1.74 -10.51 6.48
N LEU A 146 1.58 -11.03 5.26
CA LEU A 146 2.58 -10.96 4.20
C LEU A 146 2.31 -9.77 3.27
N GLN A 147 3.37 -9.22 2.67
CA GLN A 147 3.23 -8.23 1.61
C GLN A 147 2.70 -8.89 0.34
N ARG A 148 1.69 -8.27 -0.27
CA ARG A 148 1.00 -8.82 -1.44
C ARG A 148 1.45 -8.07 -2.69
N ARG A 149 2.61 -8.42 -3.27
CA ARG A 149 2.90 -8.36 -4.72
C ARG A 149 4.39 -8.55 -5.08
N LEU A 150 4.68 -9.72 -5.66
CA LEU A 150 5.43 -9.87 -6.91
C LEU A 150 4.50 -10.66 -7.84
N ASN A 151 4.26 -10.19 -9.07
CA ASN A 151 3.51 -10.94 -10.12
C ASN A 151 2.16 -11.54 -9.69
N ASN A 152 1.34 -10.81 -8.91
CA ASN A 152 0.04 -11.26 -8.37
C ASN A 152 0.07 -12.44 -7.38
N SER A 153 1.25 -12.85 -6.92
CA SER A 153 1.40 -13.86 -5.86
C SER A 153 1.68 -13.21 -4.50
N GLU A 154 1.33 -13.91 -3.41
CA GLU A 154 1.80 -13.57 -2.08
C GLU A 154 3.33 -13.61 -2.08
N THR A 155 3.96 -12.57 -1.54
CA THR A 155 5.41 -12.61 -1.34
C THR A 155 5.71 -13.34 -0.05
N GLY A 156 6.86 -14.01 0.05
CA GLY A 156 7.34 -14.55 1.32
C GLY A 156 7.79 -13.48 2.34
N TYR A 157 7.62 -12.19 2.02
CA TYR A 157 8.08 -11.08 2.85
C TYR A 157 6.99 -10.65 3.83
N PRO A 158 7.29 -10.58 5.14
CA PRO A 158 6.35 -10.06 6.12
C PRO A 158 6.02 -8.59 5.86
N LEU A 159 4.78 -8.21 6.14
CA LEU A 159 4.34 -6.83 6.07
C LEU A 159 4.85 -6.05 7.30
N GLN A 160 5.61 -4.99 7.04
CA GLN A 160 6.03 -4.03 8.06
C GLN A 160 5.78 -2.60 7.56
N LEU A 161 4.88 -1.90 8.25
CA LEU A 161 4.55 -0.51 7.93
C LEU A 161 5.35 0.53 8.73
N HIS A 162 6.07 0.08 9.76
CA HIS A 162 7.08 0.90 10.42
C HIS A 162 8.37 0.97 9.59
N TYR A 163 9.23 1.93 9.93
CA TYR A 163 10.59 2.06 9.40
C TYR A 163 10.70 2.30 7.89
N SER A 164 9.62 2.78 7.26
CA SER A 164 9.62 3.16 5.85
C SER A 164 8.65 4.30 5.57
N TRP A 165 8.61 4.75 4.30
CA TRP A 165 7.69 5.78 3.81
C TRP A 165 6.19 5.46 3.98
N THR A 166 5.81 4.21 4.28
CA THR A 166 4.40 3.81 4.47
C THR A 166 3.88 4.21 5.85
N PHE A 167 4.77 4.56 6.78
CA PHE A 167 4.43 4.94 8.15
C PHE A 167 3.38 6.06 8.20
N LEU A 168 3.68 7.22 7.62
CA LEU A 168 2.80 8.39 7.66
C LEU A 168 1.44 8.16 6.96
N PRO A 169 1.36 7.68 5.71
CA PRO A 169 0.08 7.52 5.03
C PRO A 169 -0.79 6.44 5.69
N TRP A 170 -0.21 5.36 6.20
CA TRP A 170 -1.00 4.33 6.86
C TRP A 170 -1.54 4.81 8.21
N HIS A 171 -0.72 5.44 9.07
CA HIS A 171 -1.19 5.99 10.34
C HIS A 171 -2.24 7.09 10.13
N ARG A 172 -2.10 7.92 9.08
CA ARG A 172 -3.13 8.91 8.72
C ARG A 172 -4.48 8.23 8.47
N MET A 173 -4.51 7.10 7.77
CA MET A 173 -5.75 6.36 7.51
C MET A 173 -6.28 5.62 8.72
N LEU A 174 -5.40 5.03 9.53
CA LEU A 174 -5.77 4.44 10.81
C LEU A 174 -6.53 5.46 11.68
N ILE A 175 -5.92 6.64 11.89
CA ILE A 175 -6.50 7.68 12.75
C ILE A 175 -7.75 8.30 12.12
N TYR A 176 -7.79 8.49 10.79
CA TYR A 176 -8.97 8.98 10.09
C TYR A 176 -10.21 8.10 10.31
N PHE A 177 -10.06 6.78 10.20
CA PHE A 177 -11.18 5.86 10.47
C PHE A 177 -11.46 5.75 11.97
N HIS A 178 -10.43 5.75 12.82
CA HIS A 178 -10.60 5.70 14.28
C HIS A 178 -11.45 6.86 14.81
N GLU A 179 -11.11 8.10 14.42
CA GLU A 179 -11.86 9.31 14.78
C GLU A 179 -13.32 9.23 14.32
N LYS A 180 -13.55 8.80 13.06
CA LYS A 180 -14.91 8.66 12.52
C LYS A 180 -15.73 7.58 13.22
N ILE A 181 -15.08 6.48 13.62
CA ILE A 181 -15.72 5.43 14.40
C ILE A 181 -16.15 5.99 15.76
N LEU A 182 -15.26 6.66 16.49
CA LEU A 182 -15.59 7.27 17.79
C LEU A 182 -16.79 8.22 17.69
N GLY A 183 -16.77 9.16 16.74
CA GLY A 183 -17.90 10.07 16.52
C GLY A 183 -19.20 9.32 16.22
N SER A 184 -19.15 8.27 15.40
CA SER A 184 -20.34 7.45 15.08
C SER A 184 -20.90 6.65 16.27
N LEU A 185 -20.13 6.45 17.34
CA LEU A 185 -20.58 5.71 18.52
C LEU A 185 -21.34 6.59 19.52
N ILE A 186 -21.26 7.91 19.34
CA ILE A 186 -21.94 8.92 20.17
C ILE A 186 -22.81 9.86 19.32
N ASP A 187 -23.06 9.50 18.06
CA ASP A 187 -23.82 10.28 17.08
C ASP A 187 -23.32 11.74 16.91
N ASP A 188 -22.01 11.97 17.09
CA ASP A 188 -21.35 13.27 16.89
C ASP A 188 -20.60 13.27 15.53
N PRO A 189 -21.20 13.84 14.46
CA PRO A 189 -20.55 13.92 13.16
C PRO A 189 -19.35 14.87 13.13
N ASP A 190 -19.18 15.71 14.15
CA ASP A 190 -18.14 16.73 14.24
C ASP A 190 -17.06 16.36 15.27
N PHE A 191 -17.16 15.15 15.86
CA PHE A 191 -16.16 14.61 16.76
C PHE A 191 -14.76 14.61 16.13
N THR A 192 -13.78 15.06 16.93
CA THR A 192 -12.36 15.05 16.62
C THR A 192 -11.56 14.41 17.74
N LEU A 193 -10.43 13.81 17.39
CA LEU A 193 -9.40 13.41 18.36
C LEU A 193 -8.58 14.62 18.82
#